data_AF-A0AAV0WJ80-F1
#
_entry.id   AF-A0AAV0WJ80-F1
#
_cell.length_a   1.000
_cell.length_b   1.000
_cell.length_c   1.000
_cell.angle_alpha   90.00
_cell.angle_beta   90.00
_cell.angle_gamma   90.00
#
_symmetry.space_group_name_H-M   'P 1'
#
loop_
_entity.id
_entity.type
_entity.pdbx_description
1 polymer ?
#
loop_
_entity_poly.entity_id
_entity_poly.type
_entity_poly.pdbx_seq_one_letter_code
_entity_poly.pdbx_strand_id
1 'polypeptide(L)'
;MEHFLNLNYIQAINNLEVMEERQDDVDTIRFHEAENAFDILTERAFVKKFRLTKGLVNILIDELRPYLEPPSRKSAISIERKVLTALRFFASGSYQQDIGEN
;
A
#
# COMPACT_ATOMS: atom_id res chain seq x y z
N MET A 1 -12.53 -34.67 37.62
CA MET A 1 -12.50 -33.20 37.77
C MET A 1 -11.27 -32.60 37.07
N GLU A 2 -10.07 -33.15 37.26
CA GLU A 2 -8.85 -32.70 36.55
C GLU A 2 -8.90 -32.85 35.02
N HIS A 3 -9.51 -33.90 34.50
CA HIS A 3 -9.53 -34.15 33.06
C HIS A 3 -10.30 -33.07 32.27
N PHE A 4 -11.34 -32.49 32.88
CA PHE A 4 -12.11 -31.39 32.30
C PHE A 4 -11.34 -30.05 32.36
N LEU A 5 -10.57 -29.83 33.42
CA LEU A 5 -9.68 -28.66 33.52
C LEU A 5 -8.59 -28.71 32.45
N ASN A 6 -8.05 -29.90 32.20
CA ASN A 6 -7.03 -30.11 31.17
C ASN A 6 -7.59 -29.88 29.76
N LEU A 7 -8.82 -30.32 29.48
CA LEU A 7 -9.48 -30.04 28.20
C LEU A 7 -9.76 -28.56 27.98
N ASN A 8 -10.23 -27.84 29.02
CA ASN A 8 -10.44 -26.40 28.95
C ASN A 8 -9.13 -25.64 28.72
N TYR A 9 -8.04 -26.10 29.34
CA TYR A 9 -6.72 -25.51 29.17
C TYR A 9 -6.19 -25.68 27.74
N ILE A 10 -6.35 -26.89 27.16
CA ILE A 10 -5.97 -27.17 25.77
C ILE A 10 -6.81 -26.32 24.80
N GLN A 11 -8.12 -26.18 25.06
CA GLN A 11 -8.98 -25.31 24.25
C GLN A 11 -8.56 -23.83 24.33
N ALA A 12 -8.16 -23.35 25.51
CA ALA A 12 -7.66 -21.99 25.67
C ALA A 12 -6.36 -21.76 24.90
N ILE A 13 -5.44 -22.73 24.88
CA ILE A 13 -4.19 -22.66 24.10
C ILE A 13 -4.48 -22.61 22.60
N ASN A 14 -5.32 -23.52 22.09
CA ASN A 14 -5.65 -23.55 20.67
C ASN A 14 -6.35 -22.25 20.22
N ASN A 15 -7.18 -21.67 21.08
CA ASN A 15 -7.82 -20.39 20.80
C ASN A 15 -6.79 -19.24 20.78
N LEU A 16 -5.77 -19.26 21.64
CA LEU A 16 -4.68 -18.28 21.61
C LEU A 16 -3.85 -18.40 20.33
N GLU A 17 -3.49 -19.62 19.93
CA GLU A 17 -2.72 -19.89 18.71
C GLU A 17 -3.47 -19.40 17.46
N VAL A 18 -4.77 -19.70 17.36
CA VAL A 18 -5.63 -19.19 16.27
C VAL A 18 -5.77 -17.67 16.30
N MET A 19 -5.72 -17.03 17.48
CA MET A 19 -5.73 -15.58 17.60
C MET A 19 -4.40 -14.95 17.18
N GLU A 20 -3.26 -15.60 17.48
CA GLU A 20 -1.93 -15.18 17.08
C GLU A 20 -1.74 -15.30 15.56
N GLU A 21 -2.15 -16.42 14.94
CA GLU A 21 -2.16 -16.58 13.47
C GLU A 21 -3.01 -15.50 12.79
N ARG A 22 -4.20 -15.19 13.34
CA ARG A 22 -5.04 -14.10 12.82
C ARG A 22 -4.41 -12.73 13.03
N GLN A 23 -3.65 -12.54 14.11
CA GLN A 23 -2.93 -11.29 14.36
C GLN A 23 -1.79 -11.12 13.36
N ASP A 24 -1.08 -12.20 13.00
CA ASP A 24 -0.05 -12.22 11.96
C ASP A 24 -0.64 -11.93 10.57
N ASP A 25 -1.83 -12.46 10.26
CA ASP A 25 -2.56 -12.11 9.04
C ASP A 25 -2.96 -10.62 9.03
N VAL A 26 -3.44 -10.09 10.15
CA VAL A 26 -3.77 -8.66 10.30
C VAL A 26 -2.51 -7.78 10.20
N ASP A 27 -1.38 -8.25 10.72
CA ASP A 27 -0.09 -7.56 10.62
C ASP A 27 0.51 -7.65 9.21
N THR A 28 0.24 -8.73 8.48
CA THR A 28 0.54 -8.86 7.04
C THR A 28 -0.38 -7.97 6.20
N ILE A 29 -1.61 -7.75 6.66
CA ILE A 29 -2.56 -6.73 6.15
C ILE A 29 -2.33 -5.39 6.88
N ARG A 30 -1.11 -5.09 7.33
CA ARG A 30 -0.74 -3.69 7.52
C ARG A 30 -0.79 -3.05 6.14
N PHE A 31 -1.82 -2.24 5.91
CA PHE A 31 -1.78 -1.21 4.89
C PHE A 31 -0.53 -0.40 5.20
N HIS A 32 0.61 -0.71 4.58
CA HIS A 32 1.78 0.14 4.63
C HIS A 32 1.26 1.52 4.23
N GLU A 33 1.32 2.45 5.17
CA GLU A 33 0.94 3.83 4.91
C GLU A 33 1.89 4.31 3.82
N ALA A 34 1.38 4.36 2.59
CA ALA A 34 2.21 4.59 1.44
C ALA A 34 2.84 5.97 1.59
N GLU A 35 4.16 6.00 1.74
CA GLU A 35 4.87 7.26 1.91
C GLU A 35 4.62 8.16 0.69
N ASN A 36 4.26 9.41 0.95
CA ASN A 36 3.97 10.35 -0.12
C ASN A 36 5.26 10.73 -0.86
N ALA A 37 5.38 10.28 -2.11
CA ALA A 37 6.53 10.54 -2.97
C ALA A 37 6.85 12.04 -3.15
N PHE A 38 5.83 12.91 -3.04
CA PHE A 38 6.01 14.36 -3.10
C PHE A 38 6.75 14.91 -1.88
N ASP A 39 6.64 14.27 -0.72
CA ASP A 39 7.22 14.74 0.53
C ASP A 39 8.62 14.14 0.75
N ILE A 40 8.77 12.84 0.47
CA ILE A 40 10.02 12.12 0.76
C ILE A 40 11.14 12.35 -0.27
N LEU A 41 10.81 12.59 -1.54
CA LEU A 41 11.80 12.66 -2.61
C LEU A 41 12.27 14.10 -2.84
N THR A 42 13.57 14.28 -3.03
CA THR A 42 14.10 15.53 -3.62
C THR A 42 13.62 15.69 -5.07
N GLU A 43 13.57 16.92 -5.58
CA GLU A 43 13.14 17.17 -6.97
C GLU A 43 13.95 16.36 -7.99
N ARG A 44 15.27 16.28 -7.81
CA ARG A 44 16.16 15.49 -8.67
C ARG A 44 15.83 14.00 -8.63
N ALA A 45 15.59 13.44 -7.45
CA ALA A 45 15.22 12.04 -7.29
C ALA A 45 13.83 11.77 -7.89
N PHE A 46 12.90 12.71 -7.70
CA PHE A 46 11.55 12.64 -8.24
C PHE A 46 11.56 12.59 -9.77
N VAL A 47 12.28 13.50 -10.44
CA VAL A 47 12.46 13.48 -11.90
C VAL A 47 13.16 12.19 -12.36
N LYS A 48 14.14 11.69 -11.61
CA LYS A 48 14.79 10.41 -11.92
C LYS A 48 13.83 9.21 -11.77
N LYS A 49 12.79 9.29 -10.94
CA LYS A 49 11.84 8.19 -10.74
C LYS A 49 10.64 8.28 -11.69
N PHE A 50 10.10 9.48 -11.92
CA PHE A 50 8.85 9.70 -12.65
C PHE A 50 9.00 10.47 -13.98
N ARG A 51 10.22 10.88 -14.37
CA ARG A 51 10.57 11.65 -15.58
C ARG A 51 9.97 13.06 -15.67
N LEU A 52 9.10 13.43 -14.73
CA LEU A 52 8.49 14.74 -14.61
C LEU A 52 8.87 15.39 -13.28
N THR A 53 8.82 16.73 -13.23
CA THR A 53 8.94 17.49 -11.98
C THR A 53 7.67 17.36 -11.16
N LYS A 54 7.73 17.61 -9.85
CA LYS A 54 6.55 17.59 -8.96
C LYS A 54 5.45 18.53 -9.46
N GLY A 55 5.83 19.72 -9.92
CA GLY A 55 4.91 20.71 -10.48
C GLY A 55 4.17 20.21 -11.72
N LEU A 56 4.88 19.56 -12.66
CA LEU A 56 4.26 19.00 -13.85
C LEU A 56 3.34 17.82 -13.53
N VAL A 57 3.69 16.99 -12.54
CA VAL A 57 2.81 15.90 -12.10
C VAL A 57 1.52 16.45 -11.47
N ASN A 58 1.59 17.53 -10.69
CA ASN A 58 0.37 18.15 -10.15
C ASN A 58 -0.55 18.68 -11.24
N ILE A 59 0.01 19.36 -12.26
CA ILE A 59 -0.76 19.81 -13.43
C ILE A 59 -1.42 18.62 -14.13
N LEU A 60 -0.68 17.53 -14.34
CA LEU A 60 -1.20 16.32 -14.95
C LEU A 60 -2.32 15.66 -14.12
N ILE A 61 -2.18 15.64 -12.79
CA ILE A 61 -3.20 15.12 -11.87
C ILE A 61 -4.48 15.94 -12.01
N ASP A 62 -4.39 17.26 -12.02
CA ASP A 62 -5.55 18.15 -12.16
C ASP A 62 -6.21 18.00 -13.53
N GLU A 63 -5.44 17.84 -14.60
CA GLU A 63 -5.93 17.59 -15.95
C GLU A 63 -6.67 16.24 -16.07
N LEU A 64 -6.19 15.21 -15.38
CA LEU A 64 -6.78 13.87 -15.40
C LEU A 64 -7.96 13.70 -14.43
N ARG A 65 -8.04 14.52 -13.38
CA ARG A 65 -9.08 14.45 -12.34
C ARG A 65 -10.52 14.35 -12.88
N PRO A 66 -10.96 15.11 -13.90
CA PRO A 66 -12.33 14.98 -14.43
C PRO A 66 -12.60 13.65 -15.16
N TYR A 67 -11.55 12.92 -15.57
CA TYR A 67 -11.67 11.66 -16.31
C TYR A 67 -11.49 10.41 -15.43
N LEU A 68 -11.13 10.58 -14.16
CA LEU A 68 -10.85 9.49 -13.23
C LEU A 68 -11.93 9.41 -12.15
N GLU A 69 -12.40 8.20 -11.88
CA GLU A 69 -13.35 7.98 -10.79
C GLU A 69 -12.71 8.35 -9.44
N PRO A 70 -13.39 9.18 -8.63
CA PRO A 70 -12.90 9.54 -7.32
C PRO A 70 -12.88 8.30 -6.40
N PRO A 71 -11.95 8.25 -5.42
CA PRO A 71 -11.85 7.13 -4.49
C PRO A 71 -13.16 6.97 -3.70
N SER A 72 -13.80 5.81 -3.80
CA SER A 72 -15.11 5.53 -3.15
C SER A 72 -14.99 4.98 -1.72
N ARG A 73 -13.80 4.51 -1.33
CA ARG A 73 -13.51 3.91 -0.03
C ARG A 73 -12.11 4.31 0.45
N LYS A 74 -11.85 4.26 1.76
CA LYS A 74 -10.53 4.63 2.33
C LYS A 74 -9.36 3.83 1.75
N SER A 75 -9.59 2.56 1.41
CA SER A 75 -8.58 1.68 0.80
C SER A 75 -8.49 1.80 -0.72
N ALA A 76 -9.26 2.69 -1.36
CA ALA A 76 -9.15 2.90 -2.80
C ALA A 76 -7.86 3.65 -3.12
N ILE A 77 -7.25 3.30 -4.26
CA ILE A 77 -6.05 3.97 -4.77
C ILE A 77 -6.42 5.41 -5.14
N SER A 78 -5.71 6.38 -4.55
CA SER A 78 -5.92 7.79 -4.85
C SER A 78 -5.57 8.11 -6.31
N ILE A 79 -6.09 9.23 -6.82
CA ILE A 79 -5.79 9.68 -8.19
C ILE A 79 -4.29 9.90 -8.35
N GLU A 80 -3.67 10.52 -7.36
CA GLU A 80 -2.23 10.80 -7.29
C GLU A 80 -1.42 9.50 -7.41
N ARG A 81 -1.80 8.45 -6.66
CA ARG A 81 -1.15 7.14 -6.73
C ARG A 81 -1.33 6.49 -8.11
N LYS A 82 -2.53 6.55 -8.71
CA LYS A 82 -2.76 6.03 -10.07
C LYS A 82 -1.82 6.70 -11.07
N VAL A 83 -1.72 8.03 -11.02
CA VAL A 83 -0.85 8.81 -11.93
C VAL A 83 0.63 8.49 -11.70
N LEU A 84 1.10 8.49 -10.46
CA LEU A 84 2.49 8.16 -10.14
C LEU A 84 2.87 6.73 -10.55
N THR A 85 1.99 5.75 -10.33
CA THR A 85 2.21 4.37 -10.76
C THR A 85 2.31 4.27 -12.28
N ALA A 86 1.42 4.96 -13.02
CA ALA A 86 1.48 5.00 -14.47
C ALA A 86 2.78 5.64 -14.97
N LEU A 87 3.17 6.79 -14.41
CA LEU A 87 4.43 7.46 -14.75
C LEU A 87 5.64 6.59 -14.47
N ARG A 88 5.66 5.89 -13.33
CA ARG A 88 6.74 4.95 -12.99
C ARG A 88 6.84 3.83 -14.03
N PHE A 89 5.71 3.23 -14.40
CA PHE A 89 5.66 2.19 -15.44
C PHE A 89 6.16 2.70 -16.80
N PHE A 90 5.75 3.89 -17.23
CA PHE A 90 6.24 4.50 -18.48
C PHE A 90 7.72 4.86 -18.41
N ALA A 91 8.23 5.26 -17.24
CA ALA A 91 9.61 5.67 -17.06
C ALA A 91 10.62 4.51 -17.05
N SER A 92 10.19 3.33 -16.58
CA SER A 92 11.02 2.12 -16.46
C SER A 92 10.82 1.15 -17.63
N GLY A 93 9.62 1.10 -18.22
CA GLY A 93 9.23 0.13 -19.23
C GLY A 93 9.13 -1.33 -18.72
N SER A 94 9.20 -1.55 -17.39
CA SER A 94 9.27 -2.90 -16.81
C SER A 94 8.39 -3.03 -15.58
N TYR A 95 7.25 -3.71 -15.74
CA TYR A 95 6.31 -3.95 -14.64
C TYR A 95 6.93 -4.76 -13.50
N GLN A 96 7.71 -5.80 -13.82
CA GLN A 96 8.27 -6.74 -12.83
C GLN A 96 9.40 -6.15 -11.99
N GLN A 97 10.19 -5.22 -12.53
CA GLN A 97 11.27 -4.58 -11.78
C GLN A 97 10.76 -3.50 -10.81
N ASP A 98 9.56 -2.95 -11.06
CA ASP A 98 9.03 -1.83 -10.29
C ASP A 98 8.14 -2.25 -9.11
N ILE A 99 7.49 -3.43 -9.19
CA ILE A 99 6.62 -3.96 -8.12
C ILE A 99 7.35 -4.33 -6.83
N GLY A 100 8.69 -4.37 -6.82
CA GLY A 100 9.49 -4.60 -5.62
C GLY A 100 9.79 -3.35 -4.78
N GLU A 101 9.43 -2.14 -5.24
CA GLU A 101 9.72 -0.86 -4.56
C GLU A 101 8.44 -0.10 -4.14
N ASN A 102 7.42 -0.80 -3.65
CA ASN A 102 6.10 -0.23 -3.33
C ASN A 102 5.91 0.02 -1.83
#